data_AF-A0A024FI87-F1
#
_entry.id   AF-A0A024FI87-F1
#
_cell.length_a   1.000
_cell.length_b   1.000
_cell.length_c   1.000
_cell.angle_alpha   90.00
_cell.angle_beta   90.00
_cell.angle_gamma   90.00
#
_symmetry.space_group_name_H-M   'P 1'
#
loop_
_entity.id
_entity.type
_entity.pdbx_description
1 polymer ?
#
loop_
_entity_poly.entity_id
_entity_poly.type
_entity_poly.pdbx_seq_one_letter_code
_entity_poly.pdbx_strand_id
1 'polypeptide(L)'
;MKFKDKSVEFFAVTWNDKNSLIKFLETTKLDFTVVPDGKLIDKFKIPYYPYNIIIDKKGKVEYVNDVLSLNLIKKIERKMNKLL
;
A
#
# COMPACT_ATOMS: atom_id res chain seq x y z
N MET A 1 7.31 8.53 11.84
CA MET A 1 6.61 7.37 11.24
C MET A 1 7.39 6.11 11.59
N LYS A 2 6.75 5.06 12.14
CA LYS A 2 7.39 3.91 12.83
C LYS A 2 8.40 3.09 12.01
N PHE A 3 8.40 3.23 10.68
CA PHE A 3 9.28 2.52 9.76
C PHE A 3 10.20 3.45 8.94
N LYS A 4 10.26 4.75 9.27
CA LYS A 4 11.01 5.74 8.48
C LYS A 4 12.52 5.46 8.40
N ASP A 5 13.10 4.96 9.49
CA ASP A 5 14.53 4.64 9.57
C ASP A 5 14.84 3.17 9.23
N LYS A 6 13.85 2.46 8.68
CA LYS A 6 13.96 1.07 8.26
C LYS A 6 13.97 1.01 6.74
N SER A 7 14.52 -0.06 6.18
CA SER A 7 14.50 -0.31 4.73
C SER A 7 13.11 -0.76 4.28
N VAL A 8 12.14 0.16 4.34
CA VAL A 8 10.74 -0.03 3.97
C VAL A 8 10.27 1.19 3.20
N GLU A 9 9.73 0.95 2.02
CA GLU A 9 9.05 1.97 1.21
C GLU A 9 7.54 1.73 1.20
N PHE A 10 6.78 2.82 1.18
CA PHE A 10 5.31 2.77 1.11
C PHE A 10 4.83 3.33 -0.22
N PHE A 11 3.97 2.56 -0.88
CA PHE A 11 3.29 2.97 -2.10
C PHE A 11 1.79 2.81 -1.92
N ALA A 12 1.03 3.83 -2.30
CA ALA A 12 -0.40 3.68 -2.54
C ALA A 12 -0.65 3.51 -4.04
N VAL A 13 -1.62 2.69 -4.40
CA VAL A 13 -2.04 2.47 -5.79
C VAL A 13 -3.52 2.80 -5.89
N THR A 14 -3.91 3.51 -6.94
CA THR A 14 -5.29 3.94 -7.17
C THR A 14 -5.74 3.65 -8.60
N TRP A 15 -7.05 3.40 -8.77
CA TRP A 15 -7.71 3.34 -10.08
C TRP A 15 -7.89 4.73 -10.70
N ASN A 16 -7.76 5.80 -9.91
CA ASN A 16 -7.91 7.16 -10.40
C ASN A 16 -6.80 7.49 -11.40
N ASP A 17 -7.15 8.24 -12.44
CA ASP A 17 -6.18 8.73 -13.40
C ASP A 17 -5.25 9.80 -12.77
N LYS A 18 -4.16 10.08 -13.47
CA LYS A 18 -3.13 11.01 -13.01
C LYS A 18 -3.66 12.42 -12.74
N ASN A 19 -4.57 12.95 -13.56
CA ASN A 19 -5.05 14.32 -13.41
C ASN A 19 -5.95 14.43 -12.17
N SER A 20 -6.84 13.46 -11.98
CA SER A 20 -7.65 13.35 -10.77
C SER A 20 -6.79 13.22 -9.51
N LEU A 21 -5.71 12.43 -9.57
CA LEU A 21 -4.76 12.31 -8.47
C LEU A 21 -4.03 13.62 -8.16
N ILE A 22 -3.52 14.33 -9.18
CA ILE A 22 -2.83 15.62 -8.99
C ILE A 22 -3.73 16.60 -8.26
N LYS A 23 -4.99 16.75 -8.72
CA LYS A 23 -5.97 17.64 -8.09
C LYS A 23 -6.27 17.27 -6.64
N PHE A 24 -6.33 15.96 -6.32
CA PHE A 24 -6.49 15.51 -4.95
C PHE A 24 -5.28 15.90 -4.07
N LEU A 25 -4.07 15.75 -4.59
CA LEU A 25 -2.82 16.04 -3.88
C LEU A 25 -2.57 17.53 -3.65
N GLU A 26 -3.25 18.43 -4.38
CA GLU A 26 -3.22 19.88 -4.10
C GLU A 26 -3.79 20.22 -2.72
N THR A 27 -4.79 19.44 -2.26
CA THR A 27 -5.49 19.67 -1.00
C THR A 27 -5.14 18.65 0.09
N THR A 28 -4.63 17.48 -0.31
CA THR A 28 -4.30 16.38 0.61
C THR A 28 -2.83 16.01 0.48
N LYS A 29 -2.03 16.37 1.49
CA LYS A 29 -0.61 15.98 1.54
C LYS A 29 -0.47 14.54 2.02
N LEU A 30 0.27 13.74 1.25
CA LEU A 30 0.63 12.37 1.58
C LEU A 30 2.15 12.24 1.58
N ASP A 31 2.70 11.64 2.63
CA ASP A 31 4.15 11.48 2.82
C ASP A 31 4.69 10.20 2.17
N PHE A 32 4.01 9.69 1.15
CA PHE A 32 4.36 8.48 0.42
C PHE A 32 3.98 8.60 -1.05
N THR A 33 4.61 7.77 -1.89
CA THR A 33 4.34 7.77 -3.33
C THR A 33 2.96 7.19 -3.63
N VAL A 34 2.17 7.88 -4.45
CA VAL A 34 0.90 7.39 -4.98
C VAL A 34 1.04 7.12 -6.47
N VAL A 35 0.69 5.91 -6.89
CA VAL A 35 0.79 5.41 -8.26
C VAL A 35 -0.62 5.32 -8.87
N PRO A 36 -0.97 6.19 -9.84
CA PRO A 36 -2.24 6.12 -10.56
C PRO A 36 -2.16 5.08 -11.70
N ASP A 37 -2.08 3.80 -11.35
CA ASP A 37 -1.95 2.70 -12.32
C ASP A 37 -2.94 1.56 -12.05
N GLY A 38 -4.08 1.61 -12.73
CA GLY A 38 -5.08 0.54 -12.69
C GLY A 38 -4.57 -0.80 -13.21
N LYS A 39 -3.58 -0.83 -14.12
CA LYS A 39 -3.04 -2.09 -14.63
C LYS A 39 -2.27 -2.86 -13.55
N LEU A 40 -1.67 -2.13 -12.61
CA LEU A 40 -0.97 -2.74 -11.48
C LEU A 40 -1.97 -3.47 -10.56
N ILE A 41 -3.14 -2.86 -10.34
CA ILE A 41 -4.22 -3.44 -9.57
C ILE A 41 -4.70 -4.75 -10.19
N ASP A 42 -4.92 -4.75 -11.51
CA ASP A 42 -5.33 -5.94 -12.25
C ASP A 42 -4.26 -7.04 -12.18
N LYS A 43 -2.98 -6.67 -12.31
CA LYS A 43 -1.84 -7.60 -12.21
C LYS A 43 -1.78 -8.29 -10.85
N PHE A 44 -2.08 -7.57 -9.76
CA PHE A 44 -2.15 -8.14 -8.41
C PHE A 44 -3.50 -8.81 -8.10
N LYS A 45 -4.45 -8.81 -9.04
CA LYS A 45 -5.80 -9.38 -8.91
C LYS A 45 -6.55 -8.85 -7.69
N ILE A 46 -6.47 -7.55 -7.45
CA ILE A 46 -7.08 -6.91 -6.28
C ILE A 46 -8.60 -6.76 -6.50
N PRO A 47 -9.45 -7.44 -5.72
CA PRO A 47 -10.88 -7.54 -6.03
C PRO A 47 -11.73 -6.43 -5.39
N TYR A 48 -11.19 -5.71 -4.40
CA TYR A 48 -11.90 -4.66 -3.68
C TYR A 48 -10.92 -3.70 -3.02
N TYR A 49 -11.46 -2.55 -2.61
CA TYR A 49 -10.78 -1.55 -1.79
C TYR A 49 -11.41 -1.50 -0.38
N PRO A 50 -10.63 -1.33 0.70
CA PRO A 50 -9.17 -1.24 0.75
C PRO A 50 -8.49 -2.62 0.68
N TYR A 51 -7.25 -2.64 0.19
CA TYR A 51 -6.44 -3.86 0.12
C TYR A 51 -4.96 -3.53 0.35
N ASN A 52 -4.24 -4.39 1.09
CA ASN A 52 -2.83 -4.18 1.39
C ASN A 52 -1.99 -5.36 0.91
N ILE A 53 -0.80 -5.06 0.40
CA ILE A 53 0.18 -6.05 -0.07
C ILE A 53 1.53 -5.70 0.57
N ILE A 54 2.26 -6.72 1.00
CA ILE A 54 3.65 -6.58 1.43
C ILE A 54 4.51 -7.33 0.41
N ILE A 55 5.55 -6.68 -0.10
CA ILE A 55 6.55 -7.31 -0.96
C ILE A 55 7.85 -7.35 -0.16
N ASP A 56 8.42 -8.53 0.04
CA ASP A 56 9.68 -8.67 0.78
C ASP A 56 10.93 -8.40 -0.08
N LYS A 57 12.11 -8.39 0.56
CA LYS A 57 13.40 -8.14 -0.11
C LYS A 57 13.74 -9.17 -1.21
N LYS A 58 13.07 -10.32 -1.25
CA LYS A 58 13.22 -11.36 -2.28
C LYS A 58 12.13 -11.28 -3.37
N GLY A 59 11.26 -10.27 -3.31
CA GLY A 59 10.14 -10.10 -4.23
C GLY A 59 8.94 -10.99 -3.93
N LYS A 60 8.90 -11.68 -2.78
CA LYS A 60 7.74 -12.49 -2.39
C LYS A 60 6.59 -11.58 -2.01
N VAL A 61 5.42 -11.86 -2.58
CA VAL A 61 4.19 -11.11 -2.35
C VAL A 61 3.38 -11.77 -1.23
N GLU A 62 3.03 -10.99 -0.21
CA GLU A 62 2.11 -11.38 0.86
C GLU A 62 0.88 -10.47 0.86
N TYR A 63 -0.29 -11.07 0.65
CA TYR A 63 -1.57 -10.35 0.66
C TYR A 63 -2.09 -10.19 2.09
N VAL A 64 -2.57 -8.99 2.42
CA VAL A 64 -3.17 -8.66 3.72
C VAL A 64 -4.56 -8.08 3.48
N ASN A 65 -5.56 -8.96 3.49
CA ASN A 65 -6.92 -8.70 3.01
C ASN A 65 -7.99 -8.67 4.12
N ASP A 66 -7.54 -8.62 5.38
CA ASP A 66 -8.39 -8.77 6.57
C ASP A 66 -9.01 -7.42 6.99
N VAL A 67 -9.78 -6.82 6.08
CA VAL A 67 -10.33 -5.46 6.21
C VAL A 67 -11.27 -5.30 7.41
N LEU A 68 -11.95 -6.39 7.80
CA LEU A 68 -12.87 -6.41 8.95
C LEU A 68 -12.15 -6.61 10.30
N SER A 69 -10.85 -6.90 10.29
CA SER A 69 -10.12 -7.11 11.53
C SER A 69 -9.81 -5.77 12.21
N LEU A 70 -10.30 -5.61 13.44
CA LEU A 70 -9.99 -4.48 14.33
C LEU A 70 -8.47 -4.27 14.55
N ASN A 71 -7.64 -5.23 14.15
CA ASN A 71 -6.19 -5.24 14.35
C ASN A 71 -5.38 -5.28 13.04
N LEU A 72 -5.96 -4.90 11.89
CA LEU A 72 -5.29 -4.93 10.58
C LEU A 72 -3.92 -4.24 10.61
N ILE A 73 -3.85 -3.03 11.17
CA ILE A 73 -2.59 -2.26 11.26
C ILE A 73 -1.54 -3.05 12.05
N LYS A 74 -1.88 -3.58 13.23
CA LYS A 74 -0.96 -4.39 14.05
C LYS A 74 -0.51 -5.66 13.31
N LYS A 75 -1.38 -6.27 12.50
CA LYS A 75 -1.06 -7.45 11.70
C LYS A 75 -0.05 -7.11 10.60
N ILE A 76 -0.24 -5.99 9.89
CA ILE A 76 0.71 -5.47 8.90
C ILE A 76 2.05 -5.17 9.57
N GLU A 77 2.06 -4.44 10.69
CA GLU A 77 3.28 -4.11 11.42
C GLU A 77 4.06 -5.36 11.86
N ARG A 78 3.36 -6.37 12.40
CA ARG A 78 3.98 -7.65 12.80
C ARG A 78 4.57 -8.38 11.61
N LYS A 79 3.90 -8.37 10.45
CA LYS A 79 4.42 -8.97 9.22
C LYS A 79 5.66 -8.24 8.73
N MET A 80 5.62 -6.92 8.65
CA MET A 80 6.78 -6.11 8.25
C MET A 80 7.98 -6.35 9.15
N ASN A 81 7.79 -6.37 10.48
CA ASN A 81 8.89 -6.61 11.42
C ASN A 81 9.53 -8.01 11.27
N LYS A 82 8.82 -9.01 10.74
CA LYS A 82 9.38 -10.34 10.46
C LYS A 82 10.21 -10.39 9.17
N LEU A 83 10.05 -9.40 8.29
CA LEU A 83 10.66 -9.34 6.96
C LEU A 83 11.83 -8.35 6.87
N LEU A 84 12.04 -7.55 7.92
CA LEU A 84 13.18 -6.65 8.06
C LEU A 84 14.46 -7.42 8.34
#